data_AF-A0A605RS63-F1
#
_entry.id   AF-A0A605RS63-F1
#
_cell.length_a   1.000
_cell.length_b   1.000
_cell.length_c   1.000
_cell.angle_alpha   90.00
_cell.angle_beta   90.00
_cell.angle_gamma   90.00
#
_symmetry.space_group_name_H-M   'P 1'
#
loop_
_entity.id
_entity.type
_entity.pdbx_description
1 polymer ?
#
loop_
_entity_poly.entity_id
_entity_poly.type
_entity_poly.pdbx_seq_one_letter_code
_entity_poly.pdbx_strand_id
1 'polypeptide(L)'
;SKRYQPGDKSFSYQLYLLFVGYHLKYFYPKRIYSKSDRNIDNVMTMFSSVYKGLTSNLLQKLNNKEAVLRELNSLVNYIDNNQEKAEEIYAVVKTQYEVKVIEKELTHEIVRVRNVRL
;
A
#
# COMPACT_ATOMS: atom_id res chain seq x y z
N SER A 1 14.15 -22.05 11.64
CA SER A 1 14.26 -20.63 11.25
C SER A 1 14.87 -20.58 9.85
N LYS A 2 14.07 -20.39 8.79
CA LYS A 2 14.62 -20.27 7.43
C LYS A 2 15.16 -18.85 7.27
N ARG A 3 16.47 -18.72 7.00
CA ARG A 3 17.08 -17.44 6.60
C ARG A 3 16.55 -17.06 5.22
N TYR A 4 16.14 -15.81 5.09
CA TYR A 4 15.64 -15.21 3.86
C TYR A 4 16.71 -15.26 2.76
N GLN A 5 16.36 -15.75 1.57
CA GLN A 5 17.25 -15.78 0.42
C GLN A 5 16.90 -14.70 -0.62
N PRO A 6 17.89 -14.08 -1.29
CA PRO A 6 17.69 -12.94 -2.21
C PRO A 6 16.81 -13.21 -3.45
N GLY A 7 16.41 -14.47 -3.70
CA GLY A 7 15.54 -14.87 -4.81
C GLY A 7 14.10 -15.25 -4.43
N ASP A 8 13.78 -15.34 -3.13
CA ASP A 8 12.41 -15.56 -2.69
C ASP A 8 11.63 -14.25 -2.91
N LYS A 9 10.66 -14.27 -3.83
CA LYS A 9 9.65 -13.20 -3.97
C LYS A 9 8.91 -13.09 -2.64
N SER A 10 9.44 -12.25 -1.77
CA SER A 10 9.25 -12.44 -0.35
C SER A 10 7.94 -11.92 0.16
N PHE A 11 7.54 -12.46 1.31
CA PHE A 11 6.43 -11.96 2.09
C PHE A 11 6.47 -10.43 2.25
N SER A 12 7.65 -9.83 2.48
CA SER A 12 7.81 -8.37 2.57
C SER A 12 7.46 -7.63 1.27
N TYR A 13 7.86 -8.15 0.11
CA TYR A 13 7.49 -7.57 -1.19
C TYR A 13 5.97 -7.62 -1.41
N GLN A 14 5.36 -8.78 -1.14
CA GLN A 14 3.91 -8.96 -1.28
C GLN A 14 3.14 -8.05 -0.30
N LEU A 15 3.64 -7.95 0.93
CA LEU A 15 3.07 -7.09 1.95
C LEU A 15 3.22 -5.61 1.57
N TYR A 16 4.36 -5.22 0.98
CA TYR A 16 4.54 -3.87 0.45
C TYR A 16 3.51 -3.56 -0.65
N LEU A 17 3.34 -4.45 -1.63
CA LEU A 17 2.30 -4.29 -2.67
C LEU A 17 0.90 -4.12 -2.08
N LEU A 18 0.56 -4.88 -1.03
CA LEU A 18 -0.71 -4.75 -0.34
C LEU A 18 -0.86 -3.36 0.28
N PHE A 19 0.16 -2.85 0.98
CA PHE A 19 0.13 -1.52 1.58
C PHE A 19 0.08 -0.40 0.53
N VAL A 20 0.79 -0.52 -0.58
CA VAL A 20 0.70 0.42 -1.72
C VAL A 20 -0.73 0.46 -2.27
N GLY A 21 -1.32 -0.71 -2.56
CA GLY A 21 -2.70 -0.79 -3.05
C GLY A 21 -3.72 -0.24 -2.05
N TYR A 22 -3.50 -0.49 -0.75
CA TYR A 22 -4.33 0.03 0.33
C TYR A 22 -4.24 1.56 0.43
N HIS A 23 -3.02 2.12 0.34
CA HIS A 23 -2.78 3.55 0.31
C HIS A 23 -3.52 4.23 -0.86
N LEU A 24 -3.31 3.70 -2.07
CA LEU A 24 -3.93 4.21 -3.29
C LEU A 24 -5.45 4.13 -3.26
N LYS A 25 -6.02 3.06 -2.72
CA LYS A 25 -7.48 2.87 -2.70
C LYS A 25 -8.19 3.79 -1.71
N TYR A 26 -7.62 4.00 -0.52
CA TYR A 26 -8.36 4.61 0.59
C TYR A 26 -7.88 6.00 1.00
N PHE A 27 -6.60 6.32 0.77
CA PHE A 27 -5.98 7.54 1.29
C PHE A 27 -5.57 8.51 0.18
N TYR A 28 -5.05 8.00 -0.94
CA TYR A 28 -4.63 8.82 -2.07
C TYR A 28 -5.72 9.76 -2.61
N PRO A 29 -6.98 9.33 -2.86
CA PRO A 29 -8.03 10.23 -3.37
C PRO A 29 -8.40 11.35 -2.39
N LYS A 30 -8.16 11.11 -1.10
CA LYS A 30 -8.45 12.04 -0.01
C LYS A 30 -7.24 12.90 0.36
N ARG A 31 -6.10 12.74 -0.34
CA ARG A 31 -4.82 13.39 -0.03
C ARG A 31 -4.37 13.16 1.42
N ILE A 32 -4.64 11.97 1.95
CA ILE A 32 -4.18 11.55 3.27
C ILE A 32 -2.87 10.79 3.09
N TYR A 33 -1.90 11.05 3.98
CA TYR A 33 -0.53 10.54 3.86
C TYR A 33 0.06 10.87 2.47
N SER A 34 0.08 12.15 2.10
CA SER A 34 0.58 12.63 0.80
C SER A 34 1.42 13.90 0.97
N LYS A 35 2.14 14.01 2.09
CA LYS A 35 2.91 15.22 2.45
C LYS A 35 4.36 15.16 1.95
N SER A 36 4.87 13.97 1.64
CA SER A 36 6.20 13.80 1.05
C SER A 36 6.10 13.69 -0.46
N ASP A 37 7.12 14.19 -1.15
CA ASP A 37 7.31 13.99 -2.59
C ASP A 37 7.71 12.54 -2.92
N ARG A 38 8.26 11.80 -1.94
CA ARG A 38 8.52 10.37 -2.08
C ARG A 38 7.31 9.55 -1.68
N ASN A 39 6.89 8.65 -2.55
CA ASN A 39 5.73 7.81 -2.27
C ASN A 39 6.01 6.80 -1.16
N ILE A 40 7.26 6.34 -1.00
CA ILE A 40 7.60 5.43 0.10
C ILE A 40 7.40 6.07 1.48
N ASP A 41 7.65 7.38 1.65
CA ASP A 41 7.47 8.08 2.92
C ASP A 41 5.97 8.18 3.28
N ASN A 42 5.16 8.41 2.26
CA ASN A 42 3.70 8.44 2.37
C ASN A 42 3.15 7.08 2.82
N VAL A 43 3.66 5.98 2.23
CA VAL A 43 3.34 4.61 2.67
C VAL A 43 3.85 4.34 4.08
N MET A 44 5.07 4.75 4.43
CA MET A 44 5.65 4.58 5.76
C MET A 44 4.89 5.34 6.84
N THR A 45 4.38 6.53 6.52
CA THR A 45 3.54 7.33 7.43
C THR A 45 2.18 6.65 7.66
N MET A 46 1.55 6.15 6.60
CA MET A 46 0.33 5.37 6.69
C MET A 46 0.55 4.09 7.53
N PHE A 47 1.62 3.36 7.23
CA PHE A 47 2.01 2.15 7.93
C PHE A 47 2.23 2.41 9.43
N SER A 48 2.95 3.47 9.79
CA SER A 48 3.20 3.83 11.20
C SER A 48 1.89 4.06 11.97
N SER A 49 0.90 4.66 11.32
CA SER A 49 -0.42 4.88 11.91
C SER A 49 -1.17 3.56 12.13
N VAL A 50 -1.12 2.64 11.17
CA VAL A 50 -1.68 1.28 11.29
C VAL A 50 -0.96 0.50 12.39
N TYR A 51 0.37 0.52 12.40
CA TYR A 51 1.20 -0.16 13.39
C TYR A 51 0.89 0.31 14.83
N LYS A 52 0.74 1.63 15.03
CA LYS A 52 0.33 2.20 16.33
C LYS A 52 -1.06 1.72 16.76
N GLY A 53 -2.01 1.61 15.82
CA GLY A 53 -3.34 1.07 16.09
C GLY A 53 -3.31 -0.42 16.47
N LEU A 54 -2.46 -1.21 15.81
CA LEU A 54 -2.30 -2.64 16.09
C LEU A 54 -1.67 -2.87 17.47
N THR A 55 -0.58 -2.18 17.78
CA THR A 55 0.17 -2.31 19.04
C THR A 55 -0.61 -1.85 20.27
N SER A 56 -1.46 -0.83 20.13
CA SER A 56 -2.22 -0.28 21.26
C SER A 56 -3.38 -1.17 21.74
N ASN A 57 -3.97 -2.03 20.88
CA ASN A 57 -5.20 -2.75 21.23
C ASN A 57 -5.26 -4.21 20.74
N LEU A 58 -4.84 -4.48 19.49
CA LEU A 58 -5.08 -5.78 18.86
C LEU A 58 -4.01 -6.80 19.22
N LEU A 59 -2.73 -6.41 19.19
CA LEU A 59 -1.62 -7.33 19.41
C LEU A 59 -1.59 -7.92 20.82
N GLN A 60 -2.13 -7.21 21.82
CA GLN A 60 -2.25 -7.74 23.18
C GLN A 60 -3.16 -8.97 23.28
N LYS A 61 -4.10 -9.12 22.33
CA LYS A 61 -5.08 -10.22 22.30
C LYS A 61 -4.68 -11.37 21.36
N LEU A 62 -3.57 -11.23 20.63
CA LEU A 62 -3.13 -12.24 19.67
C LEU A 62 -2.10 -13.18 20.30
N ASN A 63 -2.36 -14.49 20.20
CA ASN A 63 -1.41 -15.52 20.63
C ASN A 63 -0.08 -15.47 19.86
N ASN A 64 -0.09 -14.96 18.62
CA ASN A 64 1.08 -14.91 17.73
C ASN A 64 1.67 -13.49 17.57
N LYS A 65 1.51 -12.61 18.56
CA LYS A 65 1.94 -11.20 18.49
C LYS A 65 3.38 -11.00 18.01
N GLU A 66 4.31 -11.83 18.48
CA GLU A 66 5.73 -11.71 18.12
C GLU A 66 5.99 -12.04 16.66
N ALA A 67 5.24 -12.98 16.08
CA ALA A 67 5.34 -13.29 14.66
C ALA A 67 4.84 -12.12 13.81
N VAL A 68 3.71 -11.52 14.18
CA VAL A 68 3.16 -10.35 13.49
C VAL A 68 4.14 -9.17 13.55
N LEU A 69 4.72 -8.89 14.73
CA LEU A 69 5.72 -7.83 14.90
C LEU A 69 6.98 -8.06 14.06
N ARG A 70 7.47 -9.31 13.99
CA ARG A 70 8.62 -9.65 13.14
C ARG A 70 8.33 -9.37 11.66
N GLU A 71 7.16 -9.77 11.17
CA GLU A 71 6.82 -9.54 9.77
C GLU A 71 6.64 -8.05 9.43
N LEU A 72 6.06 -7.28 10.36
CA LEU A 72 5.95 -5.83 10.22
C LEU A 72 7.33 -5.16 10.19
N ASN A 73 8.28 -5.62 11.02
CA ASN A 73 9.66 -5.15 10.97
C ASN A 73 10.37 -5.57 9.68
N SER A 74 10.13 -6.78 9.19
CA SER A 74 10.66 -7.25 7.89
C SER A 74 10.18 -6.40 6.72
N LEU A 75 8.97 -5.83 6.79
CA LEU A 75 8.49 -4.87 5.79
C LEU A 75 9.27 -3.56 5.85
N VAL A 76 9.47 -3.00 7.05
CA VAL A 76 10.25 -1.76 7.22
C VAL A 76 11.66 -1.94 6.68
N ASN A 77 12.32 -3.04 7.05
CA ASN A 77 13.64 -3.38 6.54
C ASN A 77 13.66 -3.58 5.03
N TYR A 78 12.60 -4.15 4.45
CA TYR A 78 12.50 -4.29 3.00
C TYR A 78 12.44 -2.93 2.30
N ILE A 79 11.59 -2.00 2.77
CA ILE A 79 11.46 -0.66 2.17
C ILE A 79 12.79 0.09 2.30
N ASP A 80 13.42 0.06 3.48
CA ASP A 80 14.67 0.76 3.73
C ASP A 80 15.83 0.24 2.88
N ASN A 81 15.94 -1.08 2.71
CA ASN A 81 17.00 -1.68 1.88
C ASN A 81 16.74 -1.59 0.36
N ASN A 82 15.53 -1.22 -0.06
CA ASN A 82 15.11 -1.27 -1.47
C ASN A 82 14.43 0.03 -1.91
N GLN A 83 14.83 1.19 -1.36
CA GLN A 83 14.08 2.44 -1.50
C GLN A 83 13.74 2.81 -2.96
N GLU A 84 14.71 2.75 -3.88
CA GLU A 84 14.48 3.06 -5.30
C GLU A 84 13.49 2.06 -5.93
N LYS A 85 13.67 0.77 -5.66
CA LYS A 85 12.79 -0.27 -6.19
C LYS A 85 11.38 -0.15 -5.61
N ALA A 86 11.26 0.17 -4.34
CA ALA A 86 9.99 0.39 -3.66
C ALA A 86 9.25 1.61 -4.22
N GLU A 87 9.97 2.68 -4.55
CA GLU A 87 9.44 3.87 -5.21
C GLU A 87 8.95 3.53 -6.63
N GLU A 88 9.76 2.78 -7.41
CA GLU A 88 9.38 2.31 -8.75
C GLU A 88 8.10 1.45 -8.71
N ILE A 89 8.04 0.49 -7.77
CA ILE A 89 6.84 -0.36 -7.56
C ILE A 89 5.62 0.52 -7.28
N TYR A 90 5.75 1.51 -6.39
CA TYR A 90 4.64 2.42 -6.10
C TYR A 90 4.18 3.15 -7.36
N ALA A 91 5.11 3.73 -8.12
CA ALA A 91 4.79 4.49 -9.34
C ALA A 91 4.05 3.62 -10.37
N VAL A 92 4.49 2.38 -10.58
CA VAL A 92 3.81 1.43 -11.49
C VAL A 92 2.39 1.14 -11.02
N VAL A 93 2.19 0.81 -9.74
CA VAL A 93 0.86 0.50 -9.21
C VAL A 93 -0.05 1.73 -9.22
N LYS A 94 0.50 2.92 -8.96
CA LYS A 94 -0.21 4.21 -9.05
C LYS A 94 -0.72 4.46 -10.46
N THR A 95 0.13 4.31 -11.48
CA THR A 95 -0.28 4.45 -12.89
C THR A 95 -1.42 3.48 -13.22
N GLN A 96 -1.32 2.22 -12.81
CA GLN A 96 -2.39 1.23 -13.04
C GLN A 96 -3.69 1.61 -12.31
N TYR A 97 -3.59 2.18 -11.11
CA TYR A 97 -4.74 2.67 -10.36
C TYR A 97 -5.40 3.86 -11.07
N GLU A 98 -4.62 4.85 -11.51
CA GLU A 98 -5.11 6.07 -12.15
C GLU A 98 -5.79 5.77 -13.49
N VAL A 99 -5.22 4.88 -14.31
CA VAL A 99 -5.87 4.41 -15.55
C VAL A 99 -7.24 3.81 -15.26
N LYS A 100 -7.35 2.92 -14.25
CA LYS A 100 -8.63 2.30 -13.87
C LYS A 100 -9.66 3.31 -13.36
N VAL A 101 -9.23 4.35 -12.66
CA VAL A 101 -10.12 5.43 -12.19
C VAL A 101 -10.67 6.21 -13.38
N ILE A 102 -9.80 6.61 -14.31
CA ILE A 102 -10.18 7.35 -15.52
C ILE A 102 -11.15 6.53 -16.38
N GLU A 103 -10.84 5.25 -16.64
CA GLU A 103 -11.70 4.35 -17.41
C GLU A 103 -13.11 4.23 -16.81
N LYS A 104 -13.19 4.15 -15.47
CA LYS A 104 -14.45 4.09 -14.74
C LYS A 104 -15.25 5.39 -14.87
N GLU A 105 -14.59 6.53 -14.76
CA GLU A 105 -15.22 7.84 -14.90
C GLU A 105 -15.76 8.06 -16.32
N LEU A 106 -14.98 7.73 -17.35
CA LEU A 106 -15.39 7.82 -18.75
C LEU A 106 -16.59 6.91 -19.05
N THR A 107 -16.57 5.67 -18.55
CA THR A 107 -17.69 4.73 -18.72
C THR A 107 -18.98 5.29 -18.12
N HIS A 108 -18.89 5.87 -16.92
CA HIS A 108 -20.03 6.48 -16.24
C HIS A 108 -20.57 7.71 -16.99
N GLU A 109 -19.69 8.53 -17.56
CA GLU A 109 -20.08 9.68 -18.39
C GLU A 109 -20.83 9.24 -19.67
N ILE A 110 -20.31 8.24 -20.38
CA ILE A 110 -20.96 7.70 -21.60
C ILE A 110 -22.37 7.18 -21.29
N VAL A 111 -22.54 6.45 -20.19
CA VAL A 111 -23.86 5.96 -19.74
C VAL A 111 -24.81 7.13 -19.45
N ARG A 112 -24.33 8.16 -18.75
CA ARG A 112 -25.13 9.36 -18.45
C ARG A 112 -25.59 10.07 -19.73
N VAL A 113 -24.68 10.30 -20.69
CA VAL A 113 -25.03 10.98 -21.96
C VAL A 113 -26.06 10.17 -22.76
N ARG A 114 -25.96 8.84 -22.78
CA ARG A 114 -26.96 7.97 -23.44
C ARG A 114 -28.33 8.07 -22.78
N ASN A 115 -28.39 8.06 -21.46
CA ASN A 115 -29.65 8.16 -20.71
C ASN A 115 -30.34 9.53 -20.82
N VAL A 116 -29.63 10.60 -21.18
CA VAL A 116 -30.22 11.94 -21.41
C VAL A 116 -30.73 12.10 -22.85
N ARG A 117 -30.24 11.30 -23.80
CA ARG A 117 -30.61 11.35 -25.22
C ARG A 117 -31.74 10.40 -25.61
N LEU A 118 -32.16 9.53 -24.70
CA LEU A 118 -33.33 8.65 -24.81
C LEU A 118 -34.50 9.25 -24.04
#